data_AF-A0A327JEG8-F1
#
_entry.id   AF-A0A327JEG8-F1
#
_cell.length_a   1.000
_cell.length_b   1.000
_cell.length_c   1.000
_cell.angle_alpha   90.00
_cell.angle_beta   90.00
_cell.angle_gamma   90.00
#
_symmetry.space_group_name_H-M   'P 1'
#
loop_
_entity.id
_entity.type
_entity.pdbx_description
1 polymer ?
#
loop_
_entity_poly.entity_id
_entity_poly.type
_entity_poly.pdbx_seq_one_letter_code
_entity_poly.pdbx_strand_id
1 'polypeptide(L)'
;MNIQQNTIIEYDGIDSLRKIVRKNGSFFREIHKDTDIGHDSYIEFLVPTETGYQSTGIEVKVQVKSGKSYFNKEYALIKGDKEHFEYWKNHILPTIGIVYNPETEKLYWVNITEYIFNNSECKSYNIPCRRNFKFR
;
A
#
# COMPACT_ATOMS: atom_id res chain seq x y z
N MET A 1 -5.37 27.10 10.39
CA MET A 1 -4.97 26.30 9.21
C MET A 1 -6.07 25.29 8.97
N ASN A 2 -6.73 25.31 7.81
CA ASN A 2 -7.86 24.41 7.52
C ASN A 2 -7.31 23.15 6.84
N ILE A 3 -7.32 22.02 7.53
CA ILE A 3 -6.87 20.74 6.98
C ILE A 3 -8.09 20.08 6.35
N GLN A 4 -8.00 19.67 5.07
CA GLN A 4 -9.09 18.96 4.41
C GLN A 4 -9.30 17.60 5.08
N GLN A 5 -10.56 17.20 5.30
CA GLN A 5 -10.92 15.93 5.93
C GLN A 5 -10.30 14.71 5.22
N ASN A 6 -10.09 14.81 3.90
CA ASN A 6 -9.43 13.76 3.11
C ASN A 6 -7.97 13.54 3.53
N THR A 7 -7.24 14.61 3.87
CA THR A 7 -5.85 14.52 4.32
C THR A 7 -5.73 13.75 5.64
N ILE A 8 -6.68 13.92 6.56
CA ILE A 8 -6.71 13.17 7.83
C ILE A 8 -6.88 11.67 7.55
N ILE A 9 -7.83 11.31 6.68
CA ILE A 9 -8.10 9.91 6.32
C ILE A 9 -6.90 9.26 5.62
N GLU A 10 -6.17 10.02 4.80
CA GLU A 10 -4.92 9.57 4.18
C GLU A 10 -3.87 9.19 5.24
N TYR A 11 -3.63 10.08 6.20
CA TYR A 11 -2.71 9.82 7.31
C TYR A 11 -3.17 8.63 8.18
N ASP A 12 -4.46 8.49 8.47
CA ASP A 12 -4.99 7.35 9.23
C ASP A 12 -4.65 6.00 8.56
N GLY A 13 -4.70 5.95 7.23
CA GLY A 13 -4.32 4.76 6.47
C GLY A 13 -2.83 4.45 6.55
N ILE A 14 -1.98 5.48 6.43
CA ILE A 14 -0.52 5.37 6.60
C ILE A 14 -0.17 4.91 8.02
N ASP A 15 -0.82 5.48 9.04
CA ASP A 15 -0.59 5.16 10.44
C ASP A 15 -1.04 3.74 10.78
N SER A 16 -2.20 3.33 10.27
CA SER A 16 -2.71 1.97 10.40
C SER A 16 -1.72 0.96 9.79
N LEU A 17 -1.19 1.27 8.60
CA LEU A 17 -0.19 0.43 7.94
C LEU A 17 1.13 0.40 8.72
N ARG A 18 1.62 1.55 9.19
CA ARG A 18 2.83 1.64 10.02
C ARG A 18 2.70 0.78 11.28
N LYS A 19 1.53 0.82 11.93
CA LYS A 19 1.24 0.05 13.14
C LYS A 19 1.28 -1.46 12.88
N ILE A 20 0.62 -1.94 11.82
CA ILE A 20 0.61 -3.38 11.51
C ILE A 20 2.00 -3.87 11.09
N VAL A 21 2.76 -3.11 10.32
CA VAL A 21 4.12 -3.48 9.90
C VAL A 21 5.05 -3.58 11.10
N ARG A 22 5.06 -2.57 11.98
CA ARG A 22 5.89 -2.57 13.19
C ARG A 22 5.52 -3.68 14.16
N LYS A 23 4.22 -3.95 14.34
CA LYS A 23 3.74 -5.04 15.19
C LYS A 23 4.26 -6.41 14.72
N ASN A 24 4.51 -6.57 13.42
CA ASN A 24 5.03 -7.80 12.82
C ASN A 24 6.55 -7.78 12.64
N GLY A 25 7.27 -6.93 13.38
CA GLY A 25 8.73 -6.97 13.41
C GLY A 25 9.40 -6.54 12.11
N SER A 26 8.76 -5.64 11.33
CA SER A 26 9.35 -5.06 10.12
C SER A 26 9.43 -3.54 10.22
N PHE A 27 10.30 -2.91 9.44
CA PHE A 27 10.36 -1.46 9.36
C PHE A 27 9.40 -0.92 8.31
N PHE A 28 8.69 0.15 8.68
CA PHE A 28 7.90 0.96 7.78
C PHE A 28 8.57 2.32 7.64
N ARG A 29 8.80 2.77 6.41
CA ARG A 29 9.41 4.06 6.11
C ARG A 29 8.54 4.81 5.10
N GLU A 30 8.08 5.98 5.50
CA GLU A 30 7.26 6.85 4.68
C GLU A 30 8.15 7.63 3.70
N ILE A 31 7.65 7.87 2.49
CA ILE A 31 8.31 8.65 1.46
C ILE A 31 7.66 10.03 1.45
N HIS A 32 8.47 11.09 1.44
CA HIS A 32 7.96 12.44 1.30
C HIS A 32 7.37 12.63 -0.11
N LYS A 33 6.13 13.11 -0.20
CA LYS A 33 5.44 13.28 -1.48
C LYS A 33 5.78 14.62 -2.11
N ASP A 34 6.59 14.57 -3.15
CA ASP A 34 6.91 15.76 -3.96
C ASP A 34 6.11 15.80 -5.26
N THR A 35 5.49 14.69 -5.67
CA THR A 35 4.69 14.60 -6.91
C THR A 35 3.50 13.66 -6.73
N ASP A 36 2.55 13.70 -7.66
CA ASP A 36 1.36 12.83 -7.66
C ASP A 36 1.69 11.39 -8.08
N ILE A 37 2.84 11.17 -8.73
CA ILE A 37 3.31 9.84 -9.17
C ILE A 37 4.40 9.33 -8.23
N GLY A 38 4.23 8.13 -7.69
CA GLY A 38 5.24 7.53 -6.84
C GLY A 38 4.72 6.42 -5.96
N HIS A 39 5.42 6.21 -4.85
CA HIS A 39 5.00 5.37 -3.74
C HIS A 39 4.88 6.21 -2.48
N ASP A 40 3.98 5.82 -1.59
CA ASP A 40 3.79 6.54 -0.32
C ASP A 40 4.76 6.07 0.75
N SER A 41 5.22 4.82 0.65
CA SER A 41 6.11 4.21 1.65
C SER A 41 6.83 2.97 1.10
N TYR A 42 7.70 2.41 1.93
CA TYR A 42 8.27 1.09 1.73
C TYR A 42 8.38 0.32 3.04
N ILE A 43 8.34 -1.00 2.94
CA ILE A 43 8.49 -1.93 4.05
C ILE A 43 9.82 -2.66 3.86
N GLU A 44 10.65 -2.64 4.90
CA GLU A 44 11.90 -3.39 4.98
C GLU A 44 11.68 -4.56 5.95
N PHE A 45 11.87 -5.78 5.46
CA PHE A 45 11.66 -6.98 6.26
C PHE A 45 12.85 -7.23 7.18
N LEU A 46 12.56 -7.55 8.44
CA LEU A 46 13.56 -7.93 9.43
C LEU A 46 13.35 -9.39 9.82
N VAL A 47 14.44 -10.03 10.26
CA VAL A 47 14.42 -11.37 10.83
C VAL A 47 14.66 -11.29 12.33
N PRO A 48 13.91 -12.05 13.17
CA PRO A 48 14.16 -12.11 14.60
C PRO A 48 15.56 -12.66 14.91
N THR A 49 16.17 -12.15 15.96
CA THR A 49 17.43 -12.64 16.55
C THR A 49 17.23 -12.88 18.05
N GLU A 50 18.23 -13.45 18.74
CA GLU A 50 18.16 -13.69 20.19
C GLU A 50 17.93 -12.40 21.00
N THR A 51 18.44 -11.27 20.52
CA THR A 51 18.40 -9.97 21.22
C THR A 51 17.54 -8.92 20.53
N GLY A 52 16.86 -9.26 19.43
CA GLY A 52 16.00 -8.31 18.71
C GLY A 52 15.70 -8.71 17.27
N TYR A 53 16.01 -7.81 16.34
CA TYR A 53 15.73 -7.96 14.91
C TYR A 53 16.95 -7.52 14.09
N GLN A 54 17.19 -8.20 12.99
CA GLN A 54 18.23 -7.87 12.02
C GLN A 54 17.60 -7.52 10.66
N SER A 55 18.09 -6.46 10.03
CA SER A 55 17.68 -6.12 8.67
C SER A 55 18.11 -7.17 7.66
N THR A 56 17.21 -7.48 6.73
CA THR A 56 17.49 -8.37 5.60
C THR A 56 17.96 -7.62 4.35
N GLY A 57 17.77 -6.30 4.30
CA GLY A 57 17.88 -5.50 3.07
C GLY A 57 16.81 -5.78 2.02
N ILE A 58 15.82 -6.64 2.30
CA ILE A 58 14.71 -6.95 1.39
C ILE A 58 13.58 -5.94 1.63
N GLU A 59 13.14 -5.29 0.56
CA GLU A 59 12.12 -4.26 0.62
C GLU A 59 10.99 -4.48 -0.40
N VAL A 60 9.80 -3.97 -0.08
CA VAL A 60 8.71 -3.77 -1.03
C VAL A 60 8.26 -2.32 -1.00
N LYS A 61 7.95 -1.76 -2.17
CA LYS A 61 7.34 -0.43 -2.28
C LYS A 61 5.84 -0.53 -2.07
N VAL A 62 5.26 0.54 -1.53
CA VAL A 62 3.86 0.55 -1.13
C VAL A 62 3.14 1.79 -1.65
N GLN A 63 2.05 1.56 -2.37
CA GLN A 63 1.03 2.56 -2.62
C GLN A 63 -0.12 2.37 -1.62
N VAL A 64 -0.58 3.43 -0.99
CA VAL A 64 -1.69 3.51 -0.05
C VAL A 64 -2.78 4.41 -0.63
N LYS A 65 -4.03 3.94 -0.57
CA LYS A 65 -5.23 4.73 -0.84
C LYS A 65 -6.15 4.62 0.38
N SER A 66 -6.75 5.72 0.81
CA SER A 66 -7.56 5.74 2.04
C SER A 66 -8.91 6.37 1.80
N GLY A 67 -9.98 5.70 2.22
CA GLY A 67 -11.33 6.25 2.17
C GLY A 67 -12.36 5.36 1.48
N LYS A 68 -13.63 5.68 1.71
CA LYS A 68 -14.77 4.88 1.23
C LYS A 68 -14.89 4.81 -0.29
N SER A 69 -14.42 5.84 -0.99
CA SER A 69 -14.46 5.92 -2.46
C SER A 69 -13.64 4.83 -3.16
N TYR A 70 -12.73 4.16 -2.45
CA TYR A 70 -11.94 3.04 -2.94
C TYR A 70 -12.63 1.68 -2.78
N PHE A 71 -13.85 1.63 -2.24
CA PHE A 71 -14.62 0.41 -2.06
C PHE A 71 -15.81 0.36 -3.02
N ASN A 72 -16.04 -0.80 -3.62
CA ASN A 72 -17.31 -1.11 -4.29
C ASN A 72 -18.07 -2.17 -3.46
N LYS A 73 -19.19 -2.70 -3.98
CA LYS A 73 -20.02 -3.68 -3.26
C LYS A 73 -19.28 -4.99 -2.94
N GLU A 74 -18.20 -5.30 -3.64
CA GLU A 74 -17.55 -6.61 -3.61
C GLU A 74 -16.09 -6.54 -3.11
N TYR A 75 -15.34 -5.49 -3.45
CA TYR A 75 -13.90 -5.38 -3.24
C TYR A 75 -13.43 -3.95 -2.95
N ALA A 76 -12.22 -3.85 -2.41
CA ALA A 76 -11.45 -2.62 -2.40
C ALA A 76 -10.65 -2.48 -3.71
N LEU A 77 -10.33 -1.26 -4.12
CA LEU A 77 -9.64 -0.96 -5.37
C LEU A 77 -8.46 -0.02 -5.13
N ILE A 78 -7.29 -0.37 -5.64
CA ILE A 78 -6.23 0.61 -5.92
C ILE A 78 -6.60 1.26 -7.24
N LYS A 79 -7.09 2.51 -7.15
CA LYS A 79 -7.39 3.34 -8.32
C LYS A 79 -6.14 4.09 -8.74
N GLY A 80 -5.87 4.07 -10.05
CA GLY A 80 -4.85 4.88 -10.69
C GLY A 80 -5.27 5.19 -12.13
N ASP A 81 -4.33 5.76 -12.88
CA ASP A 81 -4.45 5.99 -14.31
C ASP A 81 -3.28 5.31 -15.04
N LYS A 82 -3.12 5.64 -16.33
CA LYS A 82 -2.06 5.09 -17.16
C LYS A 82 -0.66 5.41 -16.63
N GLU A 83 -0.44 6.62 -16.11
CA GLU A 83 0.88 7.06 -15.65
C GLU A 83 1.28 6.35 -14.36
N HIS A 84 0.34 6.21 -13.43
CA HIS A 84 0.53 5.39 -12.23
C HIS A 84 0.88 3.93 -12.58
N PHE A 85 0.16 3.34 -13.53
CA PHE A 85 0.38 1.96 -13.94
C PHE A 85 1.73 1.76 -14.62
N GLU A 86 2.10 2.63 -15.55
CA GLU A 86 3.42 2.57 -16.19
C GLU A 86 4.53 2.80 -15.16
N TYR A 87 4.34 3.68 -14.17
CA TYR A 87 5.28 3.84 -13.07
C TYR A 87 5.46 2.54 -12.27
N TRP A 88 4.37 1.92 -11.80
CA TRP A 88 4.45 0.67 -11.03
C TRP A 88 4.99 -0.51 -11.85
N LYS A 89 4.61 -0.59 -13.12
CA LYS A 89 5.06 -1.61 -14.07
C LYS A 89 6.56 -1.57 -14.31
N ASN A 90 7.11 -0.36 -14.44
CA ASN A 90 8.54 -0.15 -14.72
C ASN A 90 9.38 -0.07 -13.44
N HIS A 91 8.75 -0.09 -12.26
CA HIS A 91 9.47 -0.04 -11.00
C HIS A 91 10.21 -1.36 -10.72
N ILE A 92 11.51 -1.26 -10.43
CA ILE A 92 12.39 -2.43 -10.28
C ILE A 92 12.08 -3.27 -9.04
N LEU A 93 11.65 -2.65 -7.94
CA LEU A 93 11.25 -3.37 -6.73
C LEU A 93 9.77 -3.75 -6.78
N PRO A 94 9.38 -4.89 -6.18
CA PRO A 94 7.99 -5.28 -6.06
C PRO A 94 7.16 -4.19 -5.37
N THR A 95 6.00 -3.91 -5.93
CA THR A 95 5.04 -2.93 -5.43
C THR A 95 3.79 -3.64 -4.93
N ILE A 96 3.39 -3.32 -3.70
CA ILE A 96 2.09 -3.70 -3.15
C ILE A 96 1.17 -2.48 -3.03
N GLY A 97 -0.12 -2.73 -3.16
CA GLY A 97 -1.16 -1.72 -2.98
C GLY A 97 -1.93 -1.99 -1.70
N ILE A 98 -2.18 -0.95 -0.91
CA ILE A 98 -2.94 -0.97 0.33
C ILE A 98 -4.15 -0.03 0.22
N VAL A 99 -5.32 -0.51 0.61
CA VAL A 99 -6.53 0.32 0.74
C VAL A 99 -7.02 0.31 2.17
N TYR A 100 -7.13 1.49 2.78
CA TYR A 100 -7.67 1.67 4.13
C TYR A 100 -9.16 2.03 4.12
N ASN A 101 -9.96 1.30 4.89
CA ASN A 101 -11.37 1.59 5.14
C ASN A 101 -11.53 2.31 6.49
N PRO A 102 -11.87 3.61 6.52
CA PRO A 102 -12.01 4.36 7.77
C PRO A 102 -13.22 3.96 8.61
N GLU A 103 -14.26 3.34 8.02
CA GLU A 103 -15.45 2.92 8.77
C GLU A 103 -15.22 1.62 9.55
N THR A 104 -14.32 0.77 9.05
CA THR A 104 -14.04 -0.54 9.65
C THR A 104 -12.63 -0.69 10.20
N GLU A 105 -11.81 0.36 10.04
CA GLU A 105 -10.39 0.42 10.40
C GLU A 105 -9.57 -0.76 9.84
N LYS A 106 -9.93 -1.23 8.63
CA LYS A 106 -9.32 -2.39 7.99
C LYS A 106 -8.46 -1.99 6.80
N LEU A 107 -7.36 -2.71 6.64
CA LEU A 107 -6.46 -2.64 5.50
C LEU A 107 -6.70 -3.83 4.57
N TYR A 108 -6.81 -3.52 3.28
CA TYR A 108 -6.92 -4.48 2.18
C TYR A 108 -5.68 -4.35 1.32
N TRP A 109 -5.23 -5.45 0.71
CA TRP A 109 -3.99 -5.42 -0.07
C TRP A 109 -4.05 -6.22 -1.36
N VAL A 110 -3.12 -5.89 -2.25
CA VAL A 110 -2.84 -6.59 -3.50
C VAL A 110 -1.36 -6.50 -3.84
N ASN A 111 -0.84 -7.51 -4.54
CA ASN A 111 0.46 -7.44 -5.20
C ASN A 111 0.27 -6.75 -6.56
N ILE A 112 0.65 -5.47 -6.66
CA ILE A 112 0.48 -4.67 -7.88
C ILE A 112 1.38 -5.20 -8.98
N THR A 113 2.64 -5.53 -8.66
CA THR A 113 3.61 -6.06 -9.63
C THR A 113 3.10 -7.35 -10.27
N GLU A 114 2.64 -8.31 -9.47
CA GLU A 114 2.07 -9.57 -9.97
C GLU A 114 0.78 -9.34 -10.77
N TYR A 115 -0.09 -8.43 -10.31
CA TYR A 115 -1.32 -8.11 -11.03
C TYR A 115 -1.03 -7.55 -12.43
N ILE A 116 -0.14 -6.57 -12.53
CA ILE A 116 0.23 -5.94 -13.81
C ILE A 116 0.91 -6.97 -14.73
N PHE A 117 1.83 -7.77 -14.20
CA PHE A 117 2.52 -8.82 -14.97
C PHE A 117 1.52 -9.78 -15.62
N ASN A 118 0.48 -10.19 -14.89
CA ASN A 118 -0.56 -11.10 -15.37
C ASN A 118 -1.65 -10.41 -16.23
N ASN A 119 -1.66 -9.08 -16.32
CA ASN A 119 -2.68 -8.29 -17.03
C ASN A 119 -2.02 -7.20 -17.90
N SER A 120 -1.03 -7.60 -18.71
CA SER A 120 -0.22 -6.68 -19.53
C SER A 120 -1.04 -5.87 -20.54
N GLU A 121 -2.14 -6.43 -21.06
CA GLU A 121 -3.16 -5.70 -21.83
C GLU A 121 -4.18 -5.05 -20.88
N CYS A 122 -3.79 -3.94 -20.25
CA CYS A 122 -4.55 -3.32 -19.18
C CYS A 122 -5.92 -2.79 -19.66
N LYS A 123 -7.01 -3.51 -19.40
CA LYS A 123 -8.39 -3.09 -19.74
C LYS A 123 -8.95 -2.04 -18.78
N SER A 124 -8.35 -1.91 -17.60
CA SER A 124 -8.73 -0.95 -16.56
C SER A 124 -7.53 -0.61 -15.70
N TYR A 125 -7.47 0.62 -15.20
CA TYR A 125 -6.47 1.09 -14.24
C TYR A 125 -6.94 0.98 -12.77
N ASN A 126 -7.86 0.05 -12.49
CA ASN A 126 -8.34 -0.22 -11.15
C ASN A 126 -7.94 -1.65 -10.75
N ILE A 127 -7.07 -1.77 -9.75
CA ILE A 127 -6.57 -3.07 -9.29
C ILE A 127 -7.42 -3.55 -8.09
N PRO A 128 -8.10 -4.70 -8.19
CA PRO A 128 -8.89 -5.24 -7.10
C PRO A 128 -8.04 -5.80 -5.96
N CYS A 129 -8.25 -5.27 -4.76
CA CYS A 129 -7.73 -5.80 -3.50
C CYS A 129 -8.72 -6.81 -2.94
N ARG A 130 -8.45 -8.10 -3.20
CA ARG A 130 -9.31 -9.21 -2.77
C ARG A 130 -8.95 -9.79 -1.40
N ARG A 131 -7.81 -9.40 -0.82
CA ARG A 131 -7.31 -9.93 0.46
C ARG A 131 -7.34 -8.85 1.53
N ASN A 132 -8.03 -9.13 2.62
CA ASN A 132 -7.94 -8.33 3.83
C ASN A 132 -6.71 -8.81 4.61
N PHE A 133 -5.99 -7.91 5.29
CA PHE A 133 -5.03 -8.36 6.28
C PHE A 133 -5.77 -9.05 7.43
N LYS A 134 -5.72 -10.38 7.45
CA LYS A 134 -6.00 -11.20 8.62
C LYS A 134 -4.76 -12.04 8.84
N PHE A 135 -3.85 -11.56 9.68
CA PHE A 135 -2.77 -12.41 10.18
C PHE A 135 -3.43 -13.37 11.20
N ARG A 136 -3.40 -14.66 10.88
CA ARG A 136 -3.64 -15.74 11.86
C ARG A 136 -2.41 -15.88 12.74
#